data_AF-K1SGW1-F1
#
_entry.id   AF-K1SGW1-F1
#
_cell.length_a   1.000
_cell.length_b   1.000
_cell.length_c   1.000
_cell.angle_alpha   90.00
_cell.angle_beta   90.00
_cell.angle_gamma   90.00
#
_symmetry.space_group_name_H-M   'P 1'
#
loop_
_entity.id
_entity.type
_entity.pdbx_description
1 polymer ?
#
loop_
_entity_poly.entity_id
_entity_poly.type
_entity_poly.pdbx_seq_one_letter_code
_entity_poly.pdbx_strand_id
1 'polypeptide(L)'
;QDFAMLVGPEEITAECVLLGGHGGINGGANMFPELYVDLYHAAVARDMETVSRLQPLVMQISSSIYTVGQHGSSYLKGLKCALSLLGVCDDFVAAPFHRFNVPEREKIRKALEALPFCPELKP
;
A
#
# COMPACT_ATOMS: atom_id res chain seq x y z
N GLN A 1 -5.02 29.32 -11.78
CA GLN A 1 -5.24 27.99 -11.17
C GLN A 1 -4.32 27.88 -9.98
N ASP A 2 -4.81 27.34 -8.89
CA ASP A 2 -3.99 27.06 -7.71
C ASP A 2 -3.19 25.77 -7.93
N PHE A 3 -1.98 25.71 -7.36
CA PHE A 3 -1.05 24.60 -7.57
C PHE A 3 -1.33 23.45 -6.61
N ALA A 4 -1.55 22.24 -7.13
CA ALA A 4 -1.76 21.04 -6.32
C ALA A 4 -0.43 20.47 -5.82
N MET A 5 -0.28 20.37 -4.50
CA MET A 5 0.81 19.67 -3.83
C MET A 5 0.37 18.27 -3.41
N LEU A 6 0.95 17.24 -4.04
CA LEU A 6 0.68 15.83 -3.77
C LEU A 6 1.95 15.14 -3.28
N VAL A 7 1.80 14.13 -2.41
CA VAL A 7 2.92 13.34 -1.90
C VAL A 7 2.93 11.93 -2.48
N GLY A 8 4.12 11.43 -2.85
CA GLY A 8 4.28 10.07 -3.38
C GLY A 8 4.27 9.01 -2.28
N PRO A 9 5.23 9.06 -1.32
CA PRO A 9 5.33 8.07 -0.26
C PRO A 9 4.05 8.04 0.59
N GLU A 10 3.41 6.87 0.62
CA GLU A 10 2.11 6.69 1.25
C GLU A 10 2.19 6.72 2.78
N GLU A 11 3.36 6.39 3.33
CA GLU A 11 3.69 6.43 4.75
C GLU A 11 3.54 7.83 5.38
N ILE A 12 3.62 8.89 4.58
CA ILE A 12 3.52 10.28 5.07
C ILE A 12 2.29 11.01 4.51
N THR A 13 1.37 10.30 3.84
CA THR A 13 0.22 10.95 3.19
C THR A 13 -0.70 11.66 4.17
N ALA A 14 -1.05 11.01 5.28
CA ALA A 14 -1.90 11.62 6.30
C ALA A 14 -1.24 12.88 6.90
N GLU A 15 0.05 12.81 7.22
CA GLU A 15 0.81 13.95 7.76
C GLU A 15 0.86 15.12 6.77
N CYS A 16 1.19 14.84 5.51
CA CYS A 16 1.21 15.88 4.47
C CYS A 16 -0.16 16.55 4.33
N VAL A 17 -1.25 15.79 4.33
CA VAL A 17 -2.62 16.34 4.23
C VAL A 17 -2.96 17.18 5.47
N LEU A 18 -2.63 16.71 6.68
CA LEU A 18 -2.83 17.47 7.93
C LEU A 18 -2.11 18.83 7.94
N LEU A 19 -0.99 18.92 7.21
CA LEU A 19 -0.17 20.12 7.07
C LEU A 19 -0.50 20.97 5.83
N GLY A 20 -1.58 20.66 5.10
CA GLY A 20 -2.07 21.46 3.97
C GLY A 20 -1.71 20.91 2.58
N GLY A 21 -1.16 19.70 2.49
CA GLY A 21 -1.06 18.95 1.25
C GLY A 21 -2.44 18.56 0.70
N HIS A 22 -2.53 18.37 -0.62
CA HIS A 22 -3.81 18.16 -1.31
C HIS A 22 -4.19 16.68 -1.44
N GLY A 23 -3.26 15.75 -1.16
CA GLY A 23 -3.48 14.31 -1.24
C GLY A 23 -2.20 13.51 -1.46
N GLY A 24 -2.37 12.21 -1.67
CA GLY A 24 -1.29 11.26 -1.96
C GLY A 24 -1.44 10.56 -3.31
N ILE A 25 -0.32 10.20 -3.94
CA ILE A 25 -0.25 9.32 -5.11
C ILE A 25 0.23 7.95 -4.61
N ASN A 26 -0.68 7.26 -3.91
CA ASN A 26 -0.34 6.07 -3.15
C ASN A 26 -0.50 4.81 -4.00
N GLY A 27 0.55 4.01 -4.15
CA GLY A 27 0.43 2.79 -4.95
C GLY A 27 -0.23 1.65 -4.20
N GLY A 28 -0.21 1.65 -2.86
CA GLY A 28 -0.99 0.69 -2.06
C GLY A 28 -2.49 0.82 -2.24
N ALA A 29 -2.98 1.96 -2.74
CA ALA A 29 -4.39 2.13 -3.11
C ALA A 29 -4.82 1.22 -4.27
N ASN A 30 -3.88 0.60 -5.01
CA ASN A 30 -4.23 -0.46 -5.96
C ASN A 30 -4.71 -1.73 -5.24
N MET A 31 -4.25 -1.99 -4.02
CA MET A 31 -4.65 -3.17 -3.23
C MET A 31 -5.87 -2.89 -2.36
N PHE A 32 -5.87 -1.75 -1.66
CA PHE A 32 -6.87 -1.43 -0.64
C PHE A 32 -7.34 0.03 -0.78
N PRO A 33 -8.02 0.40 -1.87
CA PRO A 33 -8.35 1.80 -2.14
C PRO A 33 -9.14 2.46 -1.00
N GLU A 34 -10.05 1.73 -0.35
CA GLU A 34 -10.87 2.22 0.76
C GLU A 34 -10.00 2.67 1.95
N LEU A 35 -8.93 1.95 2.29
CA LEU A 35 -8.01 2.33 3.38
C LEU A 35 -7.41 3.72 3.14
N TYR A 36 -6.92 3.99 1.93
CA TYR A 36 -6.23 5.25 1.60
C TYR A 36 -7.23 6.40 1.44
N VAL A 37 -8.43 6.12 0.92
CA VAL A 37 -9.53 7.11 0.83
C VAL A 37 -10.01 7.51 2.22
N ASP A 38 -10.25 6.55 3.11
CA ASP A 38 -10.68 6.82 4.48
C ASP A 38 -9.60 7.58 5.27
N LEU A 39 -8.33 7.20 5.11
CA LEU A 39 -7.21 7.90 5.74
C LEU A 39 -7.08 9.34 5.23
N TYR A 40 -7.25 9.57 3.93
CA TYR A 40 -7.27 10.91 3.33
C TYR A 40 -8.39 11.75 3.93
N HIS A 41 -9.62 11.23 3.95
CA HIS A 41 -10.77 11.97 4.49
C HIS A 41 -10.63 12.27 5.97
N ALA A 42 -10.11 11.31 6.76
CA ALA A 42 -9.82 11.53 8.17
C ALA A 42 -8.77 12.64 8.38
N ALA A 43 -7.71 12.66 7.57
CA ALA A 43 -6.69 13.71 7.62
C ALA A 43 -7.25 15.09 7.22
N VAL A 44 -8.07 15.16 6.16
CA VAL A 44 -8.76 16.40 5.75
C VAL A 44 -9.68 16.93 6.87
N ALA A 45 -10.42 16.04 7.52
CA ALA A 45 -11.33 16.37 8.62
C ALA A 45 -10.62 16.61 9.96
N ARG A 46 -9.29 16.39 10.03
CA ARG A 46 -8.50 16.37 11.28
C ARG A 46 -9.06 15.40 12.34
N ASP A 47 -9.67 14.30 11.88
CA ASP A 47 -10.10 13.20 12.74
C ASP A 47 -8.90 12.36 13.16
N MET A 48 -8.24 12.79 14.23
CA MET A 48 -7.03 12.14 14.72
C MET A 48 -7.26 10.75 15.28
N GLU A 49 -8.49 10.42 15.70
CA GLU A 49 -8.84 9.07 16.18
C GLU A 49 -8.79 8.09 15.01
N THR A 50 -9.46 8.43 13.89
CA THR A 50 -9.44 7.60 12.69
C THR A 50 -8.04 7.56 12.06
N VAL A 51 -7.32 8.69 11.98
CA VAL A 51 -5.93 8.70 11.49
C VAL A 51 -5.05 7.76 12.31
N SER A 52 -5.14 7.82 13.65
CA SER A 52 -4.32 6.97 14.54
C SER A 52 -4.64 5.49 14.40
N ARG A 53 -5.86 5.14 13.99
CA ARG A 53 -6.28 3.76 13.73
C ARG A 53 -5.85 3.26 12.35
N LEU A 54 -5.91 4.10 11.32
CA LEU A 54 -5.66 3.71 9.93
C LEU A 54 -4.19 3.82 9.51
N GLN A 55 -3.47 4.82 9.99
CA GLN A 55 -2.06 5.03 9.65
C GLN A 55 -1.17 3.80 9.95
N PRO A 56 -1.33 3.08 11.09
CA PRO A 56 -0.55 1.86 11.36
C PRO A 56 -0.76 0.76 10.31
N LEU A 57 -1.92 0.69 9.67
CA LEU A 57 -2.20 -0.30 8.62
C LEU A 57 -1.41 0.01 7.35
N VAL A 58 -1.31 1.30 6.98
CA VAL A 58 -0.43 1.75 5.89
C VAL A 58 1.04 1.42 6.21
N MET A 59 1.48 1.65 7.45
CA MET A 59 2.83 1.30 7.88
C MET A 59 3.08 -0.22 7.88
N GLN A 60 2.08 -1.02 8.25
CA GLN A 60 2.15 -2.48 8.16
C GLN A 60 2.30 -2.94 6.71
N ILE A 61 1.49 -2.40 5.79
CA ILE A 61 1.62 -2.68 4.35
C ILE A 61 3.03 -2.34 3.86
N SER A 62 3.51 -1.13 4.16
CA SER A 62 4.86 -0.69 3.77
C SER A 62 5.94 -1.64 4.27
N SER A 63 5.92 -1.97 5.57
CA SER A 63 6.96 -2.77 6.21
C SER A 63 6.89 -4.27 5.92
N SER A 64 5.75 -4.81 5.48
CA SER A 64 5.55 -6.26 5.29
C SER A 64 5.34 -6.69 3.83
N ILE A 65 4.87 -5.80 2.96
CA ILE A 65 4.64 -6.09 1.53
C ILE A 65 5.76 -5.51 0.68
N TYR A 66 6.14 -4.24 0.90
CA TYR A 66 7.09 -3.54 0.01
C TYR A 66 8.57 -3.86 0.29
N THR A 67 8.85 -4.50 1.42
CA THR A 67 10.22 -4.84 1.86
C THR A 67 10.60 -6.29 1.57
N VAL A 68 9.70 -7.11 1.01
CA VAL A 68 10.01 -8.50 0.69
C VAL A 68 10.99 -8.54 -0.49
N GLY A 69 12.16 -9.15 -0.29
CA GLY A 69 13.25 -9.17 -1.27
C GLY A 69 14.37 -8.18 -0.91
N GLN A 70 15.52 -8.26 -1.60
CA GLN A 70 16.73 -7.50 -1.22
C GLN A 70 17.06 -6.31 -2.15
N HIS A 71 16.08 -5.79 -2.91
CA HIS A 71 16.34 -4.81 -3.96
C HIS A 71 15.38 -3.63 -3.90
N GLY A 72 15.73 -2.49 -4.52
CA GLY A 72 14.83 -1.35 -4.64
C GLY A 72 13.52 -1.66 -5.41
N SER A 73 13.49 -2.77 -6.15
CA SER A 73 12.28 -3.28 -6.82
C SER A 73 11.35 -4.09 -5.92
N SER A 74 11.70 -4.30 -4.63
CA SER A 74 10.87 -5.02 -3.66
C SER A 74 9.47 -4.40 -3.56
N TYR A 75 9.36 -3.07 -3.63
CA TYR A 75 8.08 -2.37 -3.67
C TYR A 75 7.16 -2.87 -4.80
N LEU A 76 7.62 -2.76 -6.05
CA LEU A 76 6.81 -3.07 -7.23
C LEU A 76 6.47 -4.57 -7.30
N LYS A 77 7.44 -5.43 -6.95
CA LYS A 77 7.23 -6.88 -6.92
C LYS A 77 6.24 -7.28 -5.82
N GLY A 78 6.36 -6.69 -4.63
CA GLY A 78 5.42 -6.87 -3.51
C GLY A 78 4.01 -6.49 -3.91
N LEU A 79 3.84 -5.29 -4.47
CA LEU A 79 2.55 -4.79 -4.95
C LEU A 79 1.93 -5.73 -5.99
N LYS A 80 2.67 -6.11 -7.04
CA LYS A 80 2.18 -6.98 -8.10
C LYS A 80 1.85 -8.40 -7.61
N CYS A 81 2.67 -8.95 -6.72
CA CYS A 81 2.40 -10.23 -6.09
C CYS A 81 1.11 -10.18 -5.25
N ALA A 82 0.94 -9.12 -4.46
CA ALA A 82 -0.25 -8.94 -3.64
C ALA A 82 -1.51 -8.80 -4.51
N LEU A 83 -1.47 -8.01 -5.58
CA LEU A 83 -2.59 -7.89 -6.53
C LEU A 83 -2.98 -9.22 -7.19
N SER A 84 -2.00 -10.08 -7.49
CA SER A 84 -2.26 -11.43 -7.98
C SER A 84 -2.94 -12.32 -6.94
N LEU A 85 -2.47 -12.28 -5.70
CA LEU A 85 -3.08 -13.00 -4.59
C LEU A 85 -4.49 -12.49 -4.26
N LEU A 86 -4.75 -11.20 -4.45
CA LEU A 86 -6.09 -10.59 -4.33
C LEU A 86 -6.97 -10.88 -5.56
N GLY A 87 -6.45 -11.51 -6.60
CA GLY A 87 -7.19 -11.86 -7.82
C GLY A 87 -7.44 -10.71 -8.79
N VAL A 88 -6.69 -9.60 -8.68
CA VAL A 88 -6.87 -8.39 -9.49
C VAL A 88 -6.14 -8.47 -10.83
N CYS A 89 -4.87 -8.91 -10.85
CA CYS A 89 -4.07 -9.02 -12.07
C CYS A 89 -2.91 -10.02 -11.94
N ASP A 90 -2.22 -10.34 -13.03
CA ASP A 90 -1.00 -11.16 -13.00
C ASP A 90 0.17 -10.46 -12.25
N ASP A 91 1.04 -11.23 -11.61
CA ASP A 91 2.20 -10.74 -10.85
C ASP A 91 3.46 -10.49 -11.70
N PHE A 92 3.35 -10.66 -13.03
CA PHE A 92 4.43 -10.40 -13.97
C PHE A 92 4.91 -8.95 -13.88
N VAL A 93 6.23 -8.81 -13.77
CA VAL A 93 6.96 -7.56 -13.90
C VAL A 93 7.87 -7.70 -15.12
N ALA A 94 7.87 -6.69 -15.99
CA ALA A 94 8.69 -6.71 -17.19
C ALA A 94 10.19 -6.79 -16.86
N ALA A 95 10.96 -7.36 -17.78
CA ALA A 95 12.41 -7.44 -17.68
C ALA A 95 13.03 -6.04 -17.42
N PRO A 96 14.12 -5.94 -16.63
CA PRO A 96 14.97 -7.04 -16.15
C PRO A 96 14.50 -7.70 -14.85
N PHE A 97 13.33 -7.33 -14.32
CA PHE A 97 12.80 -7.94 -13.11
C PHE A 97 12.06 -9.24 -13.41
N HIS A 98 12.01 -10.10 -12.40
CA HIS A 98 11.24 -11.34 -12.43
C HIS A 98 10.23 -11.33 -11.29
N ARG A 99 9.15 -12.10 -11.43
CA ARG A 99 8.19 -12.35 -10.34
C ARG A 99 8.88 -12.93 -9.11
N PHE A 100 8.18 -12.93 -7.98
CA PHE A 100 8.68 -13.59 -6.78
C PHE A 100 8.69 -15.12 -6.95
N ASN A 101 9.65 -15.78 -6.28
CA ASN A 101 9.60 -17.22 -6.14
C ASN A 101 8.64 -17.58 -4.99
N VAL A 102 8.36 -18.87 -4.85
CA VAL A 102 7.46 -19.40 -3.82
C VAL A 102 7.75 -18.87 -2.40
N PRO A 103 9.02 -18.78 -1.93
CA PRO A 103 9.30 -18.30 -0.58
C PRO A 103 8.92 -16.83 -0.35
N GLU A 104 9.15 -15.95 -1.32
CA GLU A 104 8.75 -14.54 -1.21
C GLU A 104 7.24 -14.36 -1.38
N ARG A 105 6.62 -15.07 -2.33
CA ARG A 105 5.16 -15.05 -2.52
C ARG A 105 4.42 -15.49 -1.26
N GLU A 106 4.94 -16.49 -0.55
CA GLU A 106 4.36 -16.94 0.73
C GLU A 106 4.51 -15.90 1.85
N LYS A 107 5.58 -15.11 1.86
CA LYS A 107 5.70 -13.97 2.79
C LYS A 107 4.65 -12.90 2.50
N ILE A 108 4.40 -12.60 1.22
CA ILE A 108 3.35 -11.67 0.82
C ILE A 108 1.97 -12.20 1.22
N ARG A 109 1.68 -13.49 1.01
CA ARG A 109 0.43 -14.13 1.45
C ARG A 109 0.20 -13.94 2.95
N LYS A 110 1.19 -14.28 3.78
CA LYS A 110 1.12 -14.12 5.24
C LYS A 110 0.97 -12.66 5.67
N ALA A 111 1.64 -11.73 4.98
CA ALA A 111 1.51 -10.30 5.24
C ALA A 111 0.09 -9.81 4.97
N LEU A 112 -0.53 -10.27 3.88
CA LEU A 112 -1.93 -9.99 3.57
C LEU A 112 -2.87 -10.59 4.62
N GLU A 113 -2.74 -11.87 4.94
CA GLU A 113 -3.56 -12.57 5.95
C GLU A 113 -3.49 -11.92 7.35
N ALA A 114 -2.40 -11.22 7.67
CA ALA A 114 -2.25 -10.49 8.92
C ALA A 114 -2.97 -9.12 8.94
N LEU A 115 -3.56 -8.67 7.83
CA LEU A 115 -4.37 -7.45 7.78
C LEU A 115 -5.81 -7.75 8.25
N PRO A 116 -6.41 -6.89 9.09
CA PRO A 116 -7.71 -7.15 9.69
C PRO A 116 -8.90 -7.13 8.71
N PHE A 117 -8.68 -6.68 7.48
CA PHE A 117 -9.68 -6.58 6.40
C PHE A 117 -9.26 -7.39 5.17
N CYS A 118 -8.30 -8.31 5.29
CA CYS A 118 -7.86 -9.14 4.18
C CYS A 118 -9.02 -9.98 3.63
N PRO A 119 -9.33 -9.91 2.32
CA PRO A 119 -10.31 -10.80 1.71
C PRO A 119 -9.74 -12.20 1.52
N GLU A 120 -10.58 -13.14 1.06
CA GLU A 120 -10.12 -14.47 0.67
C GLU A 120 -9.11 -14.38 -0.49
N LEU A 121 -7.91 -14.92 -0.26
CA LEU A 121 -6.82 -14.89 -1.24
C LEU A 121 -6.96 -16.01 -2.27
N LYS A 122 -6.57 -15.71 -3.51
CA LYS A 122 -6.43 -16.68 -4.59
C LYS A 122 -5.14 -17.51 -4.40
N PRO A 123 -5.12 -18.76 -4.94
CA PRO A 123 -3.91 -19.58 -4.99
C PRO A 123 -2.77 -18.87 -5.73
#